data_AF-A0A7S3F9T9-F1
#
_entry.id   AF-A0A7S3F9T9-F1
#
_cell.length_a   1.000
_cell.length_b   1.000
_cell.length_c   1.000
_cell.angle_alpha   90.00
_cell.angle_beta   90.00
_cell.angle_gamma   90.00
#
_symmetry.space_group_name_H-M   'P 1'
#
loop_
_entity.id
_entity.type
_entity.pdbx_description
1 polymer ?
#
loop_
_entity_poly.entity_id
_entity_poly.type
_entity_poly.pdbx_seq_one_letter_code
_entity_poly.pdbx_strand_id
1 'polypeptide(L)'
;CLPIPASPSIDIHSACAVSCGQVALALATQTTFPSWGYWASKGATTCWENWSGIADPSHPPEPTHNHIFLCGGLGEWMHRSLGGITPTSDGYATVEIAPAISPHDGPSAANLSLLTIRGRIECKWKRGGTGSGPLLHIAARVPTSVAGTVLLPLLLADAARVALRDVESDLRLWPPPPADLEGASRHQAALQRSGVRSISIEPSASLAHAGGEGEGERIRVEVLAGGYSWVVEELAPRSDHVLGSAAL
;
A
#
# COMPACT_ATOMS: atom_id res chain seq x y z
N CYS A 1 9.89 20.64 -7.85
CA CYS A 1 10.68 20.65 -6.60
C CYS A 1 10.09 21.68 -5.66
N LEU A 2 9.09 21.32 -4.86
CA LEU A 2 8.60 22.21 -3.80
C LEU A 2 9.54 22.11 -2.60
N PRO A 3 9.85 23.23 -1.93
CA PRO A 3 10.75 23.23 -0.78
C PRO A 3 10.09 22.51 0.41
N ILE A 4 10.83 21.59 1.02
CA ILE A 4 10.46 20.97 2.29
C ILE A 4 10.46 22.08 3.35
N PRO A 5 9.36 22.32 4.10
CA PRO A 5 9.33 23.37 5.09
C PRO A 5 10.31 23.06 6.22
N ALA A 6 11.07 24.06 6.64
CA ALA A 6 12.01 24.03 7.76
C ALA A 6 11.29 24.01 9.13
N SER A 7 10.26 23.17 9.29
CA SER A 7 9.62 22.96 10.59
C SER A 7 10.38 21.88 11.38
N PRO A 8 10.58 22.05 12.70
CA PRO A 8 11.22 21.05 13.56
C PRO A 8 10.38 19.76 13.74
N SER A 9 9.11 19.79 13.34
CA SER A 9 8.19 18.65 13.34
C SER A 9 8.03 18.08 11.93
N ILE A 10 8.69 16.97 11.64
CA ILE A 10 8.30 16.09 10.52
C ILE A 10 6.95 15.48 10.91
N ASP A 11 5.85 16.01 10.36
CA ASP A 11 4.52 15.46 10.57
C ASP A 11 4.19 14.47 9.44
N ILE A 12 4.51 13.20 9.70
CA ILE A 12 4.21 12.10 8.78
C ILE A 12 2.69 11.85 8.67
N HIS A 13 1.86 12.28 9.63
CA HIS A 13 0.41 12.11 9.57
C HIS A 13 -0.24 13.08 8.58
N SER A 14 0.18 14.36 8.60
CA SER A 14 -0.22 15.32 7.56
C SER A 14 0.29 14.89 6.19
N ALA A 15 1.50 14.33 6.15
CA ALA A 15 2.06 13.69 4.96
C ALA A 15 1.49 12.28 4.69
N CYS A 16 0.37 11.87 5.29
CA CYS A 16 -0.44 10.72 4.87
C CYS A 16 -1.73 11.15 4.17
N ALA A 17 -2.23 12.36 4.44
CA ALA A 17 -3.59 12.82 4.14
C ALA A 17 -3.79 13.45 2.74
N VAL A 18 -2.73 13.64 1.95
CA VAL A 18 -2.78 14.34 0.64
C VAL A 18 -1.86 13.63 -0.36
N SER A 19 -2.36 12.77 -1.26
CA SER A 19 -1.54 12.11 -2.32
C SER A 19 -0.26 11.37 -1.85
N CYS A 20 -0.24 10.91 -0.60
CA CYS A 20 0.94 11.06 0.25
C CYS A 20 1.85 9.82 0.47
N GLY A 21 1.70 8.77 -0.35
CA GLY A 21 2.59 7.60 -0.27
C GLY A 21 4.07 7.96 -0.54
N GLN A 22 4.34 8.81 -1.54
CA GLN A 22 5.71 9.17 -1.93
C GLN A 22 6.37 10.15 -0.96
N VAL A 23 5.63 11.13 -0.41
CA VAL A 23 6.19 12.11 0.54
C VAL A 23 6.50 11.44 1.88
N ALA A 24 5.56 10.67 2.45
CA ALA A 24 5.84 9.92 3.67
C ALA A 24 6.98 8.92 3.47
N LEU A 25 7.05 8.24 2.32
CA LEU A 25 8.15 7.36 1.99
C LEU A 25 9.49 8.10 1.92
N ALA A 26 9.54 9.26 1.27
CA ALA A 26 10.74 10.09 1.19
C ALA A 26 11.21 10.53 2.59
N LEU A 27 10.29 10.98 3.45
CA LEU A 27 10.59 11.36 4.84
C LEU A 27 11.09 10.16 5.66
N ALA A 28 10.42 9.00 5.55
CA ALA A 28 10.77 7.78 6.26
C ALA A 28 12.13 7.19 5.82
N THR A 29 12.56 7.45 4.59
CA THR A 29 13.81 6.93 4.02
C THR A 29 14.95 7.96 3.97
N GLN A 30 14.71 9.20 4.39
CA GLN A 30 15.74 10.23 4.48
C GLN A 30 16.84 9.83 5.49
N THR A 31 18.10 10.04 5.12
CA THR A 31 19.28 9.72 5.94
C THR A 31 20.03 10.95 6.43
N THR A 32 19.78 12.12 5.87
CA THR A 32 20.40 13.39 6.29
C THR A 32 19.63 14.03 7.44
N PHE A 33 20.31 14.85 8.24
CA PHE A 33 19.68 15.60 9.32
C PHE A 33 18.63 16.59 8.77
N PRO A 34 17.45 16.74 9.42
CA PRO A 34 16.87 15.89 10.49
C PRO A 34 16.14 14.67 9.91
N SER A 35 16.37 13.47 10.45
CA SER A 35 15.65 12.24 10.04
C SER A 35 15.88 11.05 10.98
N TRP A 36 15.06 10.00 10.87
CA TRP A 36 15.31 8.71 11.52
C TRP A 36 16.56 8.02 10.95
N GLY A 37 16.86 8.19 9.66
CA GLY A 37 18.09 7.66 9.07
C GLY A 37 19.34 8.37 9.62
N TYR A 38 19.25 9.65 9.96
CA TYR A 38 20.31 10.35 10.69
C TYR A 38 20.54 9.72 12.08
N TRP A 39 19.49 9.45 12.85
CA TRP A 39 19.61 8.73 14.13
C TRP A 39 20.30 7.38 13.97
N ALA A 40 19.88 6.59 12.96
CA ALA A 40 20.52 5.32 12.66
C ALA A 40 22.02 5.49 12.35
N SER A 41 22.41 6.52 11.58
CA SER A 41 23.83 6.85 11.31
C SER A 41 24.62 7.24 12.57
N LYS A 42 23.94 7.67 13.64
CA LYS A 42 24.51 7.98 14.95
C LYS A 42 24.45 6.82 15.95
N GLY A 43 23.99 5.65 15.53
CA GLY A 43 23.92 4.46 16.38
C GLY A 43 22.70 4.38 17.30
N ALA A 44 21.63 5.13 17.01
CA ALA A 44 20.40 5.05 17.77
C ALA A 44 19.78 3.64 17.68
N THR A 45 19.45 3.05 18.82
CA THR A 45 18.70 1.78 18.95
C THR A 45 17.28 1.97 19.46
N THR A 46 16.93 3.22 19.81
CA THR A 46 15.68 3.68 20.39
C THR A 46 15.35 5.05 19.80
N CYS A 47 14.14 5.54 20.05
CA CYS A 47 13.68 6.83 19.54
C CYS A 47 14.15 7.96 20.46
N TRP A 48 14.63 9.07 19.90
CA TRP A 48 15.13 10.19 20.71
C TRP A 48 14.07 11.28 20.87
N GLU A 49 14.24 12.12 21.89
CA GLU A 49 13.33 13.25 22.16
C GLU A 49 13.42 14.33 21.08
N ASN A 50 14.60 14.55 20.53
CA ASN A 50 14.87 15.53 19.47
C ASN A 50 15.74 14.94 18.35
N TRP A 51 15.84 15.65 17.22
CA TRP A 51 16.58 15.17 16.05
C TRP A 51 18.10 15.15 16.20
N SER A 52 18.66 16.09 16.97
CA SER A 52 20.12 16.22 17.13
C SER A 52 20.70 15.19 18.11
N GLY A 53 19.92 14.72 19.08
CA GLY A 53 20.37 13.86 20.17
C GLY A 53 21.21 14.57 21.22
N ILE A 54 21.34 15.90 21.15
CA ILE A 54 22.11 16.72 22.10
C ILE A 54 21.27 17.92 22.55
N ALA A 55 21.68 18.55 23.65
CA ALA A 55 21.10 19.81 24.08
C ALA A 55 21.33 20.91 23.03
N ASP A 56 20.33 21.76 22.83
CA ASP A 56 20.41 22.91 21.92
C ASP A 56 19.65 24.12 22.52
N PRO A 57 19.72 25.33 21.91
CA PRO A 57 19.07 26.52 22.47
C PRO A 57 17.55 26.41 22.63
N SER A 58 16.90 25.51 21.87
CA SER A 58 15.46 25.23 21.94
C SER A 58 15.11 24.09 22.90
N HIS A 59 16.09 23.25 23.27
CA HIS A 59 15.98 22.18 24.26
C HIS A 59 17.24 22.14 25.15
N PRO A 60 17.31 23.00 26.20
CA PRO A 60 18.53 23.19 26.98
C PRO A 60 18.98 22.00 27.85
N PRO A 61 18.13 21.09 28.38
CA PRO A 61 18.62 19.87 29.01
C PRO A 61 19.06 18.84 27.94
N GLU A 62 19.92 17.89 28.34
CA GLU A 62 20.24 16.76 27.47
C GLU A 62 18.97 15.96 27.15
N PRO A 63 18.63 15.74 25.87
CA PRO A 63 17.43 15.02 25.48
C PRO A 63 17.52 13.55 25.86
N THR A 64 16.39 12.95 26.22
CA THR A 64 16.35 11.48 26.38
C THR A 64 16.51 10.78 25.03
N HIS A 65 17.30 9.71 25.02
CA HIS A 65 17.45 8.83 23.85
C HIS A 65 16.43 7.69 23.83
N ASN A 66 15.39 7.76 24.65
CA ASN A 66 14.32 6.75 24.67
C ASN A 66 12.94 7.40 24.88
N HIS A 67 12.45 8.07 23.84
CA HIS A 67 11.19 8.82 23.81
C HIS A 67 10.41 8.55 22.53
N ILE A 68 9.16 8.09 22.66
CA ILE A 68 8.38 7.55 21.53
C ILE A 68 7.81 8.60 20.59
N PHE A 69 7.70 9.86 21.02
CA PHE A 69 6.91 10.91 20.35
C PHE A 69 7.23 11.05 18.84
N LEU A 70 8.51 11.13 18.48
CA LEU A 70 8.94 11.29 17.09
C LEU A 70 8.91 9.99 16.27
N CYS A 71 8.69 8.83 16.89
CA CYS A 71 8.57 7.55 16.19
C CYS A 71 7.14 7.02 16.10
N GLY A 72 6.21 7.54 16.90
CA GLY A 72 4.82 7.06 16.93
C GLY A 72 4.18 7.11 15.55
N GLY A 73 4.29 8.25 14.87
CA GLY A 73 3.75 8.42 13.51
C GLY A 73 4.43 7.54 12.46
N LEU A 74 5.74 7.34 12.57
CA LEU A 74 6.45 6.42 11.67
C LEU A 74 5.94 4.98 11.83
N GLY A 75 5.75 4.54 13.08
CA GLY A 75 5.17 3.24 13.38
C GLY A 75 3.77 3.09 12.81
N GLU A 76 2.90 4.08 13.01
CA GLU A 76 1.54 4.07 12.43
C GLU A 76 1.56 4.00 10.91
N TRP A 77 2.37 4.83 10.24
CA TRP A 77 2.53 4.82 8.78
C TRP A 77 3.03 3.46 8.27
N MET A 78 4.02 2.85 8.94
CA MET A 78 4.50 1.51 8.57
C MET A 78 3.38 0.46 8.65
N HIS A 79 2.48 0.55 9.63
CA HIS A 79 1.38 -0.41 9.77
C HIS A 79 0.25 -0.16 8.78
N ARG A 80 -0.24 1.08 8.71
CA ARG A 80 -1.44 1.44 7.94
C ARG A 80 -1.18 1.68 6.46
N SER A 81 -0.03 2.25 6.11
CA SER A 81 0.31 2.60 4.74
C SER A 81 1.25 1.58 4.13
N LEU A 82 2.45 1.38 4.70
CA LEU A 82 3.42 0.46 4.10
C LEU A 82 2.95 -1.00 4.13
N GLY A 83 2.45 -1.46 5.28
CA GLY A 83 1.83 -2.77 5.43
C GLY A 83 0.34 -2.78 5.07
N GLY A 84 -0.30 -1.62 4.94
CA GLY A 84 -1.65 -1.50 4.41
C GLY A 84 -2.79 -1.87 5.35
N ILE A 85 -2.56 -2.23 6.62
CA ILE A 85 -3.62 -2.78 7.48
C ILE A 85 -4.26 -1.65 8.30
N THR A 86 -5.51 -1.33 7.98
CA THR A 86 -6.27 -0.26 8.66
C THR A 86 -7.62 -0.79 9.17
N PRO A 87 -7.94 -0.65 10.47
CA PRO A 87 -9.27 -0.97 10.96
C PRO A 87 -10.29 0.03 10.39
N THR A 88 -11.41 -0.47 9.87
CA THR A 88 -12.53 0.37 9.39
C THR A 88 -13.71 0.39 10.35
N SER A 89 -13.60 -0.34 11.46
CA SER A 89 -14.52 -0.29 12.60
C SER A 89 -13.80 -0.61 13.91
N ASP A 90 -14.48 -0.36 15.02
CA ASP A 90 -13.98 -0.64 16.36
C ASP A 90 -13.56 -2.11 16.53
N GLY A 91 -12.46 -2.30 17.27
CA GLY A 91 -11.93 -3.61 17.60
C GLY A 91 -11.61 -4.48 16.39
N TYR A 92 -11.33 -3.88 15.22
CA TYR A 92 -11.03 -4.59 13.96
C TYR A 92 -12.18 -5.47 13.46
N ALA A 93 -13.44 -5.17 13.77
CA ALA A 93 -14.56 -5.98 13.26
C ALA A 93 -14.62 -5.98 11.72
N THR A 94 -14.24 -4.86 11.11
CA THR A 94 -13.92 -4.74 9.69
C THR A 94 -12.51 -4.19 9.52
N VAL A 95 -11.83 -4.65 8.46
CA VAL A 95 -10.48 -4.22 8.12
C VAL A 95 -10.36 -3.93 6.63
N GLU A 96 -9.58 -2.91 6.32
CA GLU A 96 -9.09 -2.62 4.98
C GLU A 96 -7.60 -2.99 4.89
N ILE A 97 -7.24 -3.69 3.83
CA ILE A 97 -5.87 -4.03 3.47
C ILE A 97 -5.54 -3.28 2.18
N ALA A 98 -4.81 -2.17 2.29
CA ALA A 98 -4.52 -1.26 1.19
C ALA A 98 -3.06 -0.77 1.26
N PRO A 99 -2.06 -1.63 0.93
CA PRO A 99 -0.66 -1.22 0.99
C PRO A 99 -0.37 -0.09 -0.02
N ALA A 100 0.25 0.98 0.46
CA ALA A 100 0.72 2.10 -0.34
C ALA A 100 2.10 1.74 -0.93
N ILE A 101 2.10 1.29 -2.18
CA ILE A 101 3.31 0.81 -2.87
C ILE A 101 3.75 1.85 -3.89
N SER A 102 4.95 2.40 -3.73
CA SER A 102 5.57 3.23 -4.77
C SER A 102 6.05 2.33 -5.93
N PRO A 103 5.81 2.70 -7.20
CA PRO A 103 6.24 1.89 -8.34
C PRO A 103 7.76 1.85 -8.50
N HIS A 104 8.49 2.90 -8.10
CA HIS A 104 9.92 3.04 -8.36
C HIS A 104 10.77 3.20 -7.10
N ASP A 105 10.23 3.81 -6.04
CA ASP A 105 11.00 4.16 -4.84
C ASP A 105 10.74 3.21 -3.67
N GLY A 106 11.61 3.26 -2.65
CA GLY A 106 11.39 2.56 -1.39
C GLY A 106 11.54 1.03 -1.46
N PRO A 107 11.00 0.30 -0.48
CA PRO A 107 11.19 -1.14 -0.37
C PRO A 107 10.50 -1.90 -1.53
N SER A 108 11.17 -2.91 -2.06
CA SER A 108 10.60 -3.80 -3.10
C SER A 108 9.67 -4.87 -2.54
N ALA A 109 9.64 -5.05 -1.21
CA ALA A 109 8.74 -5.95 -0.53
C ALA A 109 8.48 -5.48 0.91
N ALA A 110 7.32 -5.81 1.46
CA ALA A 110 7.04 -5.71 2.89
C ALA A 110 6.20 -6.89 3.38
N ASN A 111 6.30 -7.18 4.67
CA ASN A 111 5.54 -8.22 5.35
C ASN A 111 5.12 -7.70 6.72
N LEU A 112 3.81 -7.55 6.92
CA LEU A 112 3.21 -7.12 8.17
C LEU A 112 2.26 -8.19 8.71
N SER A 113 2.37 -8.45 10.01
CA SER A 113 1.47 -9.30 10.76
C SER A 113 1.00 -8.56 12.00
N LEU A 114 -0.32 -8.42 12.15
CA LEU A 114 -0.95 -7.73 13.26
C LEU A 114 -1.81 -8.70 14.07
N LEU A 115 -1.48 -8.89 15.34
CA LEU A 115 -2.30 -9.66 16.27
C LEU A 115 -3.38 -8.75 16.87
N THR A 116 -4.64 -9.01 16.51
CA THR A 116 -5.80 -8.28 17.04
C THR A 116 -6.56 -9.14 18.05
N ILE A 117 -7.53 -8.54 18.73
CA ILE A 117 -8.49 -9.27 19.58
C ILE A 117 -9.32 -10.31 18.80
N ARG A 118 -9.38 -10.18 17.47
CA ARG A 118 -10.13 -11.06 16.55
C ARG A 118 -9.23 -12.06 15.82
N GLY A 119 -7.97 -12.18 16.25
CA GLY A 119 -6.97 -13.02 15.62
C GLY A 119 -6.01 -12.24 14.75
N ARG A 120 -5.25 -12.97 13.93
CA ARG A 120 -4.13 -12.44 13.17
C ARG A 120 -4.57 -11.95 11.79
N ILE A 121 -4.21 -10.73 11.46
CA ILE A 121 -4.36 -10.12 10.13
C ILE A 121 -2.96 -9.99 9.54
N GLU A 122 -2.77 -10.40 8.29
CA GLU A 122 -1.47 -10.35 7.62
C GLU A 122 -1.59 -9.69 6.25
N CYS A 123 -0.58 -8.91 5.88
CA CYS A 123 -0.41 -8.40 4.53
C CYS A 123 1.06 -8.51 4.14
N LYS A 124 1.31 -9.16 3.02
CA LYS A 124 2.63 -9.31 2.43
C LYS A 124 2.55 -8.91 0.98
N TRP A 125 3.50 -8.12 0.52
CA TRP A 125 3.59 -7.78 -0.89
C TRP A 125 5.03 -7.78 -1.38
N LYS A 126 5.19 -8.02 -2.69
CA LYS A 126 6.48 -7.98 -3.37
C LYS A 126 6.30 -7.46 -4.79
N ARG A 127 7.01 -6.39 -5.11
CA ARG A 127 7.18 -5.87 -6.47
C ARG A 127 8.18 -6.72 -7.25
N GLY A 128 7.88 -6.91 -8.52
CA GLY A 128 8.73 -7.52 -9.52
C GLY A 128 8.45 -6.90 -10.89
N GLY A 129 8.99 -7.53 -11.93
CA GLY A 129 8.76 -7.13 -13.30
C GLY A 129 8.82 -8.34 -14.22
N THR A 130 8.08 -8.25 -15.31
CA THR A 130 8.14 -9.17 -16.43
C THR A 130 8.59 -8.37 -17.66
N GLY A 131 8.92 -9.07 -18.75
CA GLY A 131 9.13 -8.40 -20.05
C GLY A 131 7.88 -7.66 -20.57
N SER A 132 6.70 -7.93 -20.00
CA SER A 132 5.40 -7.34 -20.38
C SER A 132 4.92 -6.21 -19.47
N GLY A 133 5.57 -5.94 -18.33
CA GLY A 133 5.18 -4.87 -17.40
C GLY A 133 5.47 -5.18 -15.92
N PRO A 134 5.08 -4.29 -14.98
CA PRO A 134 5.29 -4.52 -13.55
C PRO A 134 4.40 -5.67 -13.05
N LEU A 135 4.95 -6.42 -12.09
CA LEU A 135 4.29 -7.54 -11.44
C LEU A 135 4.24 -7.30 -9.94
N LEU A 136 3.08 -7.52 -9.33
CA LEU A 136 2.89 -7.35 -7.90
C LEU A 136 2.27 -8.61 -7.31
N HIS A 137 3.01 -9.24 -6.40
CA HIS A 137 2.48 -10.33 -5.58
C HIS A 137 1.92 -9.73 -4.30
N ILE A 138 0.66 -10.02 -3.97
CA ILE A 138 0.03 -9.64 -2.70
C ILE A 138 -0.54 -10.90 -2.05
N ALA A 139 -0.21 -11.12 -0.79
CA ALA A 139 -0.84 -12.11 0.06
C ALA A 139 -1.48 -11.43 1.27
N ALA A 140 -2.73 -11.78 1.55
CA ALA A 140 -3.51 -11.24 2.65
C ALA A 140 -4.09 -12.37 3.49
N ARG A 141 -4.18 -12.18 4.80
CA ARG A 141 -4.89 -13.09 5.71
C ARG A 141 -5.90 -12.30 6.52
N VAL A 142 -7.14 -12.77 6.51
CA VAL A 142 -8.25 -12.22 7.30
C VAL A 142 -8.84 -13.35 8.16
N PRO A 143 -8.93 -13.20 9.49
CA PRO A 143 -9.48 -14.24 10.37
C PRO A 143 -11.02 -14.31 10.27
N THR A 144 -11.60 -15.44 10.69
CA THR A 144 -13.04 -15.76 10.60
C THR A 144 -13.99 -14.76 11.24
N SER A 145 -13.52 -14.03 12.24
CA SER A 145 -14.29 -13.03 12.97
C SER A 145 -14.18 -11.60 12.42
N VAL A 146 -13.58 -11.42 11.23
CA VAL A 146 -13.33 -10.11 10.60
C VAL A 146 -13.83 -10.12 9.16
N ALA A 147 -14.52 -9.05 8.74
CA ALA A 147 -14.78 -8.81 7.32
C ALA A 147 -13.64 -8.00 6.71
N GLY A 148 -13.05 -8.49 5.63
CA GLY A 148 -11.89 -7.88 4.98
C GLY A 148 -12.23 -7.29 3.62
N THR A 149 -11.73 -6.08 3.37
CA THR A 149 -11.62 -5.52 2.02
C THR A 149 -10.15 -5.41 1.67
N VAL A 150 -9.74 -5.89 0.50
CA VAL A 150 -8.39 -5.67 -0.01
C VAL A 150 -8.46 -4.73 -1.20
N LEU A 151 -7.71 -3.63 -1.13
CA LEU A 151 -7.55 -2.69 -2.23
C LEU A 151 -6.21 -2.92 -2.89
N LEU A 152 -6.24 -3.41 -4.11
CA LEU A 152 -5.03 -3.64 -4.88
C LEU A 152 -4.50 -2.30 -5.40
N PRO A 153 -3.27 -1.90 -5.07
CA PRO A 153 -2.66 -0.71 -5.64
C PRO A 153 -2.39 -0.95 -7.13
N LEU A 154 -2.72 0.04 -7.96
CA LEU A 154 -2.40 0.05 -9.38
C LEU A 154 -1.14 0.92 -9.58
N LEU A 155 -0.04 0.29 -9.97
CA LEU A 155 1.27 0.92 -10.17
C LEU A 155 1.31 1.81 -11.42
N LEU A 156 0.51 1.49 -12.44
CA LEU A 156 0.33 2.26 -13.67
C LEU A 156 -0.99 3.04 -13.71
N ALA A 157 -1.79 2.98 -12.63
CA ALA A 157 -3.06 3.69 -12.46
C ALA A 157 -4.14 3.43 -13.55
N ASP A 158 -4.10 2.28 -14.22
CA ASP A 158 -5.06 1.90 -15.26
C ASP A 158 -5.64 0.50 -15.01
N ALA A 159 -6.87 0.42 -14.50
CA ALA A 159 -7.51 -0.85 -14.13
C ALA A 159 -7.90 -1.70 -15.34
N ALA A 160 -8.08 -1.09 -16.52
CA ALA A 160 -8.42 -1.81 -17.76
C ALA A 160 -7.28 -2.71 -18.24
N ARG A 161 -6.08 -2.52 -17.67
CA ARG A 161 -4.83 -3.15 -18.12
C ARG A 161 -4.22 -4.06 -17.07
N VAL A 162 -5.01 -4.38 -16.06
CA VAL A 162 -4.65 -5.27 -14.97
C VAL A 162 -5.12 -6.69 -15.29
N ALA A 163 -4.30 -7.68 -14.97
CA ALA A 163 -4.71 -9.06 -14.83
C ALA A 163 -4.51 -9.49 -13.37
N LEU A 164 -5.62 -9.83 -12.70
CA LEU A 164 -5.61 -10.40 -11.36
C LEU A 164 -5.74 -11.92 -11.47
N ARG A 165 -4.83 -12.64 -10.83
CA ARG A 165 -4.86 -14.10 -10.73
C ARG A 165 -4.73 -14.54 -9.29
N ASP A 166 -5.52 -15.53 -8.92
CA ASP A 166 -5.36 -16.27 -7.69
C ASP A 166 -4.25 -17.32 -7.83
N VAL A 167 -3.27 -17.29 -6.94
CA VAL A 167 -2.08 -18.13 -7.00
C VAL A 167 -2.38 -19.57 -6.63
N GLU A 168 -3.29 -19.80 -5.68
CA GLU A 168 -3.58 -21.14 -5.17
C GLU A 168 -4.47 -21.92 -6.14
N SER A 169 -5.44 -21.24 -6.73
CA SER A 169 -6.42 -21.84 -7.64
C SER A 169 -6.10 -21.66 -9.13
N ASP A 170 -5.08 -20.85 -9.47
CA ASP A 170 -4.75 -20.41 -10.84
C ASP A 170 -5.95 -19.78 -11.59
N LEU A 171 -6.93 -19.27 -10.83
CA LEU A 171 -8.12 -18.65 -11.39
C LEU A 171 -7.82 -17.20 -11.74
N ARG A 172 -8.15 -16.81 -12.98
CA ARG A 172 -8.14 -15.41 -13.39
C ARG A 172 -9.38 -14.70 -12.84
N LEU A 173 -9.17 -13.71 -12.00
CA LEU A 173 -10.22 -12.93 -11.34
C LEU A 173 -10.45 -11.56 -11.99
N TRP A 174 -9.53 -11.06 -12.84
CA TRP A 174 -9.68 -9.79 -13.55
C TRP A 174 -8.93 -9.80 -14.89
N PRO A 175 -9.40 -9.12 -15.96
CA PRO A 175 -10.60 -8.30 -16.11
C PRO A 175 -11.90 -9.10 -16.06
N PRO A 176 -13.06 -8.44 -15.93
CA PRO A 176 -14.34 -9.12 -15.96
C PRO A 176 -14.52 -9.86 -17.30
N PRO A 177 -15.26 -10.97 -17.30
CA PRO A 177 -15.59 -11.71 -18.52
C PRO A 177 -16.43 -10.83 -19.48
N PRO A 178 -16.59 -11.25 -20.75
CA PRO A 178 -17.59 -10.67 -21.63
C PRO A 178 -18.98 -10.61 -20.97
N ALA A 179 -19.79 -9.61 -21.32
CA ALA A 179 -21.11 -9.37 -20.72
C ALA A 179 -22.19 -10.40 -21.11
N ASP A 180 -21.80 -11.57 -21.65
CA ASP A 180 -22.72 -12.66 -21.91
C ASP A 180 -23.05 -13.43 -20.62
N LEU A 181 -24.22 -14.08 -20.60
CA LEU A 181 -24.70 -14.81 -19.42
C LEU A 181 -23.74 -15.92 -19.00
N GLU A 182 -23.11 -16.58 -19.97
CA GLU A 182 -22.18 -17.68 -19.72
C GLU A 182 -20.86 -17.18 -19.11
N GLY A 183 -20.30 -16.08 -19.62
CA GLY A 183 -19.12 -15.40 -19.08
C GLY A 183 -19.35 -14.91 -17.67
N ALA A 184 -20.47 -14.21 -17.42
CA ALA A 184 -20.85 -13.77 -16.08
C ALA A 184 -20.95 -14.93 -15.09
N SER A 185 -21.59 -16.04 -15.50
CA SER A 185 -21.73 -17.24 -14.66
C SER A 185 -20.38 -17.90 -14.34
N ARG A 186 -19.49 -18.02 -15.34
CA ARG A 186 -18.12 -18.56 -15.16
C ARG A 186 -17.30 -17.71 -14.19
N HIS A 187 -17.40 -16.39 -14.29
CA HIS A 187 -16.69 -15.48 -13.40
C HIS A 187 -17.21 -15.55 -11.97
N GLN A 188 -18.53 -15.55 -11.77
CA GLN A 188 -19.11 -15.72 -10.44
C GLN A 188 -18.65 -17.05 -9.80
N ALA A 189 -18.60 -18.13 -10.58
CA ALA A 189 -18.09 -19.41 -10.10
C ALA A 189 -16.59 -19.37 -9.74
N ALA A 190 -15.78 -18.57 -10.45
CA ALA A 190 -14.36 -18.36 -10.13
C ALA A 190 -14.18 -17.58 -8.82
N LEU A 191 -14.97 -16.52 -8.60
CA LEU A 191 -14.97 -15.76 -7.34
C LEU A 191 -15.34 -16.66 -6.15
N GLN A 192 -16.41 -17.45 -6.28
CA GLN A 192 -16.82 -18.39 -5.22
C GLN A 192 -15.74 -19.43 -4.87
N ARG A 193 -15.04 -19.98 -5.87
CA ARG A 193 -13.97 -20.96 -5.65
C ARG A 193 -12.72 -20.35 -5.01
N SER A 194 -12.43 -19.08 -5.28
CA SER A 194 -11.31 -18.34 -4.67
C SER A 194 -11.66 -17.76 -3.29
N GLY A 195 -12.91 -17.88 -2.83
CA GLY A 195 -13.36 -17.29 -1.57
C GLY A 195 -13.48 -15.76 -1.62
N VAL A 196 -13.45 -15.17 -2.82
CA VAL A 196 -13.68 -13.76 -3.09
C VAL A 196 -15.19 -13.53 -3.23
N ARG A 197 -15.71 -12.54 -2.51
CA ARG A 197 -17.14 -12.24 -2.48
C ARG A 197 -17.55 -11.36 -3.66
N SER A 198 -16.76 -10.33 -3.95
CA SER A 198 -17.00 -9.39 -5.04
C SER A 198 -15.69 -8.71 -5.45
N ILE A 199 -15.61 -8.27 -6.71
CA ILE A 199 -14.51 -7.47 -7.25
C ILE A 199 -15.11 -6.29 -8.01
N SER A 200 -14.64 -5.08 -7.75
CA SER A 200 -15.09 -3.85 -8.43
C SER A 200 -13.92 -2.91 -8.68
N ILE A 201 -14.10 -1.99 -9.64
CA ILE A 201 -13.26 -0.79 -9.75
C ILE A 201 -13.90 0.28 -8.90
N GLU A 202 -13.10 0.95 -8.07
CA GLU A 202 -13.51 2.16 -7.37
C GLU A 202 -12.58 3.33 -7.73
N PRO A 203 -13.13 4.54 -7.90
CA PRO A 203 -12.30 5.74 -7.93
C PRO A 203 -11.56 5.86 -6.60
N SER A 204 -10.25 6.09 -6.65
CA SER A 204 -9.41 6.19 -5.45
C SER A 204 -9.83 7.32 -4.49
N ALA A 205 -10.75 8.20 -4.90
CA ALA A 205 -11.33 9.27 -4.07
C ALA A 205 -12.47 8.80 -3.13
N SER A 206 -13.03 7.61 -3.31
CA SER A 206 -14.28 7.20 -2.62
C SER A 206 -14.11 6.70 -1.17
N LEU A 207 -12.87 6.58 -0.67
CA LEU A 207 -12.59 6.13 0.71
C LEU A 207 -11.98 7.27 1.54
N ALA A 208 -12.85 8.13 2.06
CA ALA A 208 -12.53 9.26 2.95
C ALA A 208 -12.00 8.85 4.34
N HIS A 209 -11.43 7.65 4.52
CA HIS A 209 -10.76 7.21 5.76
C HIS A 209 -9.25 7.06 5.59
N ALA A 210 -8.76 7.14 4.36
CA ALA A 210 -7.37 7.42 4.05
C ALA A 210 -7.36 8.75 3.27
N GLY A 211 -7.10 9.87 3.96
CA GLY A 211 -7.02 11.18 3.31
C GLY A 211 -6.06 11.10 2.13
N GLY A 212 -6.58 11.19 0.91
CA GLY A 212 -5.73 10.94 -0.25
C GLY A 212 -6.50 11.17 -1.52
N GLU A 213 -6.56 12.42 -1.97
CA GLU A 213 -6.78 12.72 -3.38
C GLU A 213 -5.53 12.27 -4.16
N GLY A 214 -5.49 10.98 -4.50
CA GLY A 214 -4.74 10.49 -5.63
C GLY A 214 -5.75 10.20 -6.73
N GLU A 215 -5.71 10.95 -7.83
CA GLU A 215 -6.46 10.60 -9.04
C GLU A 215 -5.94 9.25 -9.56
N GLY A 216 -6.74 8.20 -9.42
CA GLY A 216 -6.40 6.86 -9.88
C GLY A 216 -7.53 5.86 -9.63
N GLU A 217 -7.52 4.75 -10.36
CA GLU A 217 -8.43 3.63 -10.14
C GLU A 217 -7.81 2.64 -9.13
N ARG A 218 -8.65 1.93 -8.37
CA ARG A 218 -8.23 0.77 -7.58
C ARG A 218 -9.14 -0.41 -7.86
N ILE A 219 -8.59 -1.62 -7.77
CA ILE A 219 -9.39 -2.84 -7.75
C ILE A 219 -9.70 -3.18 -6.30
N ARG A 220 -10.97 -3.08 -5.93
CA ARG A 220 -11.49 -3.51 -4.65
C ARG A 220 -11.86 -4.98 -4.71
N VAL A 221 -11.37 -5.76 -3.77
CA VAL A 221 -11.66 -7.18 -3.60
C VAL A 221 -12.25 -7.39 -2.21
N GLU A 222 -13.54 -7.72 -2.14
CA GLU A 222 -14.15 -8.13 -0.88
C GLU A 222 -13.85 -9.60 -0.63
N VAL A 223 -13.25 -9.90 0.51
CA VAL A 223 -12.84 -11.26 0.86
C VAL A 223 -13.64 -11.80 2.03
N LEU A 224 -13.87 -13.11 2.01
CA LEU A 224 -14.26 -13.84 3.19
C LEU A 224 -13.05 -13.99 4.14
N ALA A 225 -13.26 -14.72 5.23
CA ALA A 225 -12.15 -15.12 6.05
C ALA A 225 -11.33 -16.22 5.39
N GLY A 226 -10.01 -16.08 5.44
CA GLY A 226 -9.09 -16.98 4.77
C GLY A 226 -7.71 -16.39 4.59
N GLY A 227 -6.85 -17.20 3.98
CA GLY A 227 -5.62 -16.72 3.35
C GLY A 227 -5.88 -16.54 1.86
N TYR A 228 -5.33 -15.47 1.30
CA TYR A 228 -5.45 -15.11 -0.10
C TYR A 228 -4.06 -14.81 -0.64
N SER A 229 -3.76 -15.28 -1.84
CA SER A 229 -2.50 -14.99 -2.52
C SER A 229 -2.80 -14.67 -3.98
N TRP A 230 -2.45 -13.47 -4.39
CA TRP A 230 -2.76 -12.94 -5.70
C TRP A 230 -1.53 -12.43 -6.42
N VAL A 231 -1.60 -12.52 -7.74
CA VAL A 231 -0.68 -11.90 -8.69
C VAL A 231 -1.45 -10.85 -9.46
N VAL A 232 -0.94 -9.62 -9.41
CA VAL A 232 -1.41 -8.48 -10.18
C VAL A 232 -0.37 -8.19 -11.24
N GLU A 233 -0.69 -8.41 -12.50
CA GLU A 233 0.15 -8.05 -13.65
C GLU A 233 -0.46 -6.83 -14.33
N GLU A 234 0.33 -5.78 -14.54
CA GLU A 234 -0.11 -4.61 -15.31
C GLU A 234 0.58 -4.60 -16.66
N LEU A 235 -0.22 -4.59 -17.72
CA LEU A 235 0.29 -4.73 -19.08
C LEU A 235 0.88 -3.40 -19.56
N ALA A 236 2.13 -3.42 -20.06
CA ALA A 236 2.79 -2.25 -20.65
C ALA A 236 2.04 -1.73 -21.88
N PRO A 237 1.97 -0.39 -22.13
CA PRO A 237 1.31 0.21 -23.29
C PRO A 237 1.61 -0.58 -24.57
N ARG A 238 0.57 -0.96 -25.34
CA ARG A 238 0.82 -1.41 -26.70
C ARG A 238 1.50 -0.23 -27.41
N SER A 239 2.73 -0.43 -27.87
CA SER A 239 3.30 0.48 -28.85
C SER A 239 2.41 0.37 -30.08
N ASP A 240 1.53 1.34 -30.29
CA ASP A 240 0.88 1.50 -31.56
C ASP A 240 2.02 1.71 -32.57
N HIS A 241 2.34 0.67 -33.32
CA HIS A 241 3.13 0.81 -34.52
C HIS A 241 2.33 1.72 -35.43
N VAL A 242 2.66 3.01 -35.40
CA VAL A 242 2.39 3.92 -36.51
C VAL A 242 3.13 3.30 -37.70
N LEU A 243 2.43 2.48 -38.47
CA LEU A 243 2.77 2.19 -39.86
C LEU A 243 2.57 3.49 -40.62
N GLY A 244 3.51 4.41 -40.43
CA GLY A 244 3.68 5.60 -41.23
C GLY A 244 4.12 5.15 -42.61
N SER A 245 3.15 5.04 -43.50
CA SER A 245 3.34 5.13 -44.94
C SER A 245 4.38 6.21 -45.28
N ALA A 246 5.50 5.79 -45.85
CA ALA A 246 6.35 6.65 -46.68
C ALA A 246 6.73 5.85 -47.93
N ALA A 247 5.73 5.68 -48.80
CA ALA A 247 5.99 5.63 -50.23
C ALA A 247 5.96 7.08 -50.74
N LEU A 248 7.14 7.58 -51.14
CA LEU A 248 7.42 8.42 -52.31
C LEU A 248 8.90 8.82 -52.28
#